data_AF-A0A817GNX5-F1
#
_entry.id   AF-A0A817GNX5-F1
#
_cell.length_a   1.000
_cell.length_b   1.000
_cell.length_c   1.000
_cell.angle_alpha   90.00
_cell.angle_beta   90.00
_cell.angle_gamma   90.00
#
_symmetry.space_group_name_H-M   'P 1'
#
loop_
_entity.id
_entity.type
_entity.pdbx_description
1 polymer ?
#
loop_
_entity_poly.entity_id
_entity_poly.type
_entity_poly.pdbx_seq_one_letter_code
_entity_poly.pdbx_strand_id
1 'polypeptide(L)'
;ILVDAILALNQPDQPNDLNMVEIMEIQHRTEGDSCLVRGIVHDYGVRHPSMSKALKNAYILTCNISMEYEKTSIDNLTKECLGFVEDVYEHVLGEGKYTFVQGWKDSRSATKVQQYIY
;
A
#
# COMPACT_ATOMS: atom_id res chain seq x y z
N ILE A 1 -11.21 -7.97 12.08
CA ILE A 1 -9.87 -7.71 11.47
C ILE A 1 -9.30 -8.98 10.84
N LEU A 2 -8.86 -10.00 11.60
CA LEU A 2 -8.18 -11.16 10.99
C LEU A 2 -9.07 -11.95 10.03
N VAL A 3 -10.32 -12.21 10.41
CA VAL A 3 -11.30 -12.87 9.52
C VAL A 3 -11.54 -12.04 8.27
N ASP A 4 -11.70 -10.72 8.42
CA ASP A 4 -11.93 -9.81 7.29
C ASP A 4 -10.73 -9.74 6.33
N ALA A 5 -9.51 -9.84 6.87
CA ALA A 5 -8.28 -9.90 6.08
C ALA A 5 -8.19 -11.20 5.27
N ILE A 6 -8.52 -12.35 5.89
CA ILE A 6 -8.56 -13.64 5.17
C ILE A 6 -9.65 -13.64 4.11
N LEU A 7 -10.84 -13.12 4.42
CA LEU A 7 -11.95 -13.01 3.47
C LEU A 7 -11.62 -12.06 2.31
N ALA A 8 -10.79 -11.02 2.53
CA ALA A 8 -10.34 -10.13 1.46
C ALA A 8 -9.47 -10.86 0.41
N LEU A 9 -8.76 -11.91 0.81
CA LEU A 9 -7.85 -12.67 -0.05
C LEU A 9 -8.49 -13.94 -0.63
N ASN A 10 -9.69 -14.30 -0.19
CA ASN A 10 -10.27 -15.58 -0.50
C ASN A 10 -10.65 -15.68 -1.98
N GLN A 11 -10.22 -16.78 -2.61
CA GLN A 11 -10.65 -17.16 -3.95
C GLN A 11 -11.35 -18.52 -3.88
N PRO A 12 -12.44 -18.74 -4.64
CA PRO A 12 -13.22 -19.99 -4.56
C PRO A 12 -12.41 -21.26 -4.78
N ASP A 13 -11.39 -21.19 -5.66
CA ASP A 13 -10.65 -22.35 -6.16
C ASP A 13 -9.15 -22.34 -5.79
N GLN A 14 -8.70 -21.42 -4.94
CA GLN A 14 -7.28 -21.30 -4.57
C GLN A 14 -7.12 -21.33 -3.04
N PRO A 15 -6.10 -22.03 -2.50
CA PRO A 15 -5.75 -21.90 -1.09
C PRO A 15 -5.37 -20.45 -0.75
N ASN A 16 -5.74 -19.98 0.44
CA ASN A 16 -5.41 -18.64 0.89
C ASN A 16 -3.88 -18.49 1.04
N ASP A 17 -3.28 -17.57 0.30
CA ASP A 17 -1.87 -17.21 0.46
C ASP A 17 -1.72 -16.20 1.60
N LEU A 18 -1.14 -16.64 2.72
CA LEU A 18 -0.94 -15.79 3.90
C LEU A 18 0.14 -14.73 3.68
N ASN A 19 1.04 -14.89 2.71
CA ASN A 19 2.06 -13.88 2.39
C ASN A 19 1.45 -12.60 1.81
N MET A 20 0.18 -12.64 1.39
CA MET A 20 -0.58 -11.49 0.93
C MET A 20 -1.13 -10.63 2.07
N VAL A 21 -1.02 -11.10 3.33
CA VAL A 21 -1.33 -10.29 4.52
C VAL A 21 -0.03 -9.76 5.12
N GLU A 22 0.12 -8.44 5.11
CA GLU A 22 1.20 -7.77 5.82
C GLU A 22 0.71 -7.32 7.20
N ILE A 23 1.54 -7.46 8.23
CA ILE A 23 1.30 -6.86 9.55
C ILE A 23 2.28 -5.72 9.69
N MET A 24 1.75 -4.50 9.72
CA MET A 24 2.54 -3.30 9.92
C MET A 24 2.40 -2.82 11.35
N GLU A 25 3.52 -2.82 12.08
CA GLU A 25 3.55 -2.34 13.45
C GLU A 25 3.93 -0.86 13.48
N ILE A 26 3.06 -0.06 14.08
CA ILE A 26 3.26 1.39 14.21
C ILE A 26 3.37 1.72 15.69
N GLN A 27 4.50 2.33 16.05
CA GLN A 27 4.75 2.78 17.40
C GLN A 27 3.99 4.09 17.65
N HIS A 28 3.13 4.09 18.66
CA HIS A 28 2.44 5.30 19.06
C HIS A 28 2.50 5.50 20.58
N ARG A 29 2.30 6.74 21.02
CA ARG A 29 2.34 7.11 22.45
C ARG A 29 0.99 6.91 23.15
N THR A 30 -0.04 6.52 22.40
CA THR A 30 -1.43 6.44 22.86
C THR A 30 -2.03 5.13 22.40
N GLU A 31 -2.92 4.57 23.21
CA GLU A 31 -3.71 3.39 22.86
C GLU A 31 -4.50 3.72 21.61
N GLY A 32 -4.20 3.01 20.53
CA GLY A 32 -4.78 3.27 19.24
C GLY A 32 -5.34 1.99 18.65
N ASP A 33 -6.49 2.10 17.99
CA ASP A 33 -7.17 0.95 17.44
C ASP A 33 -6.40 0.39 16.24
N SER A 34 -6.22 -0.94 16.24
CA SER A 34 -5.71 -1.63 15.05
C SER A 34 -6.74 -1.52 13.93
N CYS A 35 -6.29 -1.30 12.70
CA CYS A 35 -7.17 -1.21 11.54
C CYS A 35 -6.73 -2.16 10.41
N LEU A 36 -7.67 -2.49 9.53
CA LEU A 36 -7.41 -3.27 8.32
C LEU A 36 -7.41 -2.34 7.12
N VAL A 37 -6.32 -2.31 6.38
CA VAL A 37 -6.21 -1.63 5.09
C VAL A 37 -6.37 -2.68 3.98
N ARG A 38 -7.38 -2.49 3.12
CA ARG A 38 -7.58 -3.30 1.91
C ARG A 38 -6.71 -2.74 0.79
N GLY A 39 -5.42 -3.04 0.88
CA GLY A 39 -4.37 -2.46 0.06
C GLY A 39 -3.02 -2.60 0.73
N ILE A 40 -2.11 -1.67 0.42
CA ILE A 40 -0.71 -1.69 0.87
C ILE A 40 -0.44 -0.41 1.67
N VAL A 41 0.39 -0.53 2.71
CA VAL A 41 0.90 0.62 3.47
C VAL A 41 2.43 0.63 3.37
N HIS A 42 2.99 1.78 3.03
CA HIS A 42 4.43 2.01 3.02
C HIS A 42 4.85 2.88 4.20
N ASP A 43 6.00 2.56 4.80
CA ASP A 43 6.60 3.25 5.95
C ASP A 43 7.36 4.54 5.58
N TYR A 44 7.06 5.08 4.40
CA TYR A 44 7.63 6.31 3.92
C TYR A 44 6.54 7.24 3.36
N GLY A 45 6.79 8.54 3.48
CA GLY A 45 5.98 9.59 2.89
C GLY A 45 6.39 9.93 1.44
N VAL A 46 5.80 11.00 0.93
CA VAL A 46 6.10 11.50 -0.42
C VAL A 46 7.55 11.97 -0.54
N ARG A 47 8.14 11.76 -1.71
CA ARG A 47 9.58 12.02 -1.95
C ARG A 47 9.97 13.49 -1.99
N HIS A 48 9.02 14.38 -2.30
CA HIS A 48 9.29 15.81 -2.41
C HIS A 48 8.12 16.63 -1.84
N PRO A 49 8.36 17.76 -1.15
CA PRO A 49 7.29 18.58 -0.57
C PRO A 49 6.26 19.10 -1.56
N SER A 50 6.63 19.26 -2.84
CA SER A 50 5.72 19.69 -3.90
C SER A 50 4.92 18.56 -4.54
N MET A 51 5.17 17.29 -4.19
CA MET A 51 4.35 16.18 -4.66
C MET A 51 3.02 16.15 -3.90
N SER A 52 1.96 15.74 -4.59
CA SER A 52 0.65 15.63 -3.95
C SER A 52 0.68 14.61 -2.82
N LYS A 53 0.14 15.00 -1.66
CA LYS A 53 -0.01 14.12 -0.50
C LYS A 53 -1.25 13.23 -0.58
N ALA A 54 -2.13 13.49 -1.54
CA ALA A 54 -3.33 12.68 -1.78
C ALA A 54 -3.67 12.68 -3.27
N LEU A 55 -3.99 11.51 -3.80
CA LEU A 55 -4.39 11.28 -5.18
C LEU A 55 -5.61 10.38 -5.19
N LYS A 56 -6.56 10.68 -6.07
CA LYS A 56 -7.73 9.85 -6.33
C LYS A 56 -7.69 9.30 -7.73
N ASN A 57 -8.17 8.07 -7.92
CA ASN A 57 -8.21 7.37 -9.21
C ASN A 57 -6.84 7.38 -9.90
N ALA A 58 -5.82 6.92 -9.17
CA ALA A 58 -4.43 6.98 -9.59
C ALA A 58 -4.01 5.71 -10.33
N TYR A 59 -3.11 5.89 -11.31
CA TYR A 59 -2.39 4.79 -11.93
C TYR A 59 -1.00 4.68 -11.31
N ILE A 60 -0.66 3.49 -10.80
CA ILE A 60 0.60 3.18 -10.14
C ILE A 60 1.49 2.39 -11.10
N LEU A 61 2.73 2.84 -11.23
CA LEU A 61 3.78 2.10 -11.89
C LEU A 61 4.70 1.48 -10.84
N THR A 62 4.82 0.16 -10.85
CA THR A 62 5.82 -0.55 -10.06
C THR A 62 6.98 -0.95 -10.97
N CYS A 63 8.18 -0.48 -10.64
CA CYS A 63 9.38 -0.71 -11.44
C CYS A 63 10.51 -1.24 -10.57
N ASN A 64 11.19 -2.28 -11.04
CA ASN A 64 12.44 -2.76 -10.45
C ASN A 64 13.66 -2.19 -11.21
N ILE A 65 13.62 -0.88 -11.49
CA ILE A 65 14.70 -0.14 -12.16
C ILE A 65 14.94 1.18 -11.44
N SER A 66 16.19 1.63 -11.43
CA SER A 66 16.52 2.97 -10.94
C SER A 66 16.00 4.02 -11.92
N MET A 67 15.44 5.12 -11.40
CA MET A 67 15.01 6.28 -12.20
C MET A 67 16.15 7.29 -12.36
N GLU A 68 17.34 6.79 -12.68
CA GLU A 68 18.54 7.58 -12.92
C GLU A 68 18.90 7.57 -14.41
N TYR A 69 19.89 8.38 -14.79
CA TYR A 69 20.36 8.42 -16.17
C TYR A 69 21.14 7.13 -16.48
N GLU A 70 20.43 6.15 -17.05
CA GLU A 70 21.00 4.96 -17.67
C GLU A 70 20.54 4.86 -19.13
N LYS A 71 21.20 4.00 -19.91
CA LYS A 71 20.76 3.68 -21.28
C LYS A 71 19.53 2.75 -21.20
N THR A 72 18.41 3.31 -20.79
CA THR A 72 17.15 2.59 -20.61
C THR A 72 16.41 2.41 -21.94
N SER A 73 16.16 1.16 -22.34
CA SER A 73 15.15 0.80 -23.32
C SER A 73 13.78 0.75 -22.62
N ILE A 74 13.03 1.86 -22.67
CA ILE A 74 11.68 2.00 -22.08
C ILE A 74 10.59 1.48 -23.05
N ASP A 75 10.98 0.67 -24.04
CA ASP A 75 10.14 0.38 -25.21
C ASP A 75 8.88 -0.44 -24.86
N ASN A 76 8.81 -1.03 -23.67
CA ASN A 76 7.71 -1.89 -23.23
C ASN A 76 6.75 -1.25 -22.20
N LEU A 77 6.90 0.05 -21.87
CA LEU A 77 6.03 0.70 -20.88
C LEU A 77 4.71 1.15 -21.51
N THR A 78 3.71 0.29 -21.49
CA THR A 78 2.35 0.62 -21.95
C THR A 78 1.43 0.92 -20.77
N LYS A 79 0.28 1.56 -21.03
CA LYS A 79 -0.75 1.83 -20.00
C LYS A 79 -1.27 0.55 -19.35
N GLU A 80 -1.16 -0.59 -20.04
CA GLU A 80 -1.60 -1.90 -19.55
C GLU A 80 -0.72 -2.41 -18.41
N CYS A 81 0.51 -1.91 -18.28
CA CYS A 81 1.42 -2.24 -17.18
C CYS A 81 1.12 -1.48 -15.88
N LEU A 82 0.19 -0.53 -15.91
CA LEU A 82 -0.14 0.30 -14.74
C LEU A 82 -1.25 -0.33 -13.90
N GLY A 83 -1.04 -0.39 -12.58
CA GLY A 83 -2.09 -0.73 -11.62
C GLY A 83 -3.03 0.46 -11.40
N PHE A 84 -4.32 0.23 -11.15
CA PHE A 84 -5.28 1.27 -10.80
C PHE A 84 -5.68 1.18 -9.33
N VAL A 85 -5.76 2.33 -8.67
CA VAL A 85 -6.22 2.45 -7.28
C VAL A 85 -7.13 3.66 -7.10
N GLU A 86 -8.09 3.56 -6.20
CA GLU A 86 -9.05 4.65 -5.95
C GLU A 86 -8.43 5.75 -5.10
N ASP A 87 -7.61 5.42 -4.09
CA ASP A 87 -7.00 6.41 -3.21
C ASP A 87 -5.52 6.08 -2.92
N VAL A 88 -4.67 7.09 -3.01
CA VAL A 88 -3.29 7.10 -2.50
C VAL A 88 -3.10 8.32 -1.64
N TYR A 89 -2.67 8.18 -0.39
CA TYR A 89 -2.44 9.33 0.48
C TYR A 89 -1.34 9.12 1.52
N GLU A 90 -0.65 10.20 1.86
CA GLU A 90 0.27 10.28 3.00
C GLU A 90 -0.54 10.54 4.28
N HIS A 91 -0.25 9.79 5.34
CA HIS A 91 -0.78 10.03 6.67
C HIS A 91 0.36 10.01 7.69
N VAL A 92 0.26 10.86 8.71
CA VAL A 92 1.24 10.91 9.80
C VAL A 92 0.68 10.08 10.95
N LEU A 93 1.40 9.04 11.35
CA LEU A 93 1.04 8.20 12.50
C LEU A 93 2.22 8.21 13.48
N GLY A 94 1.98 8.68 14.70
CA GLY A 94 3.06 8.92 15.65
C GLY A 94 4.08 9.92 15.12
N GLU A 95 5.33 9.49 15.01
CA GLU A 95 6.45 10.30 14.52
C GLU A 95 6.78 9.99 13.04
N GLY A 96 6.13 8.98 12.45
CA GLY A 96 6.37 8.51 11.10
C GLY A 96 5.37 9.03 10.07
N LYS A 97 5.80 9.06 8.80
CA LYS A 97 4.95 9.30 7.63
C LYS A 97 4.75 7.99 6.88
N TYR A 98 3.51 7.69 6.58
CA TYR A 98 3.12 6.46 5.91
C TYR A 98 2.33 6.79 4.65
N THR A 99 2.53 6.02 3.58
CA THR A 99 1.73 6.13 2.35
C THR A 99 0.77 4.97 2.26
N PHE A 100 -0.51 5.28 2.19
CA PHE A 100 -1.61 4.33 2.06
C PHE A 100 -2.01 4.23 0.59
N VAL A 101 -2.13 3.02 0.09
CA VAL A 101 -2.55 2.71 -1.29
C VAL A 101 -3.73 1.74 -1.19
N GLN A 102 -4.94 2.19 -1.55
CA GLN A 102 -6.17 1.43 -1.31
C GLN A 102 -7.21 1.56 -2.43
N GLY A 103 -8.27 0.74 -2.32
CA GLY A 103 -9.41 0.78 -3.25
C GLY A 103 -9.12 0.05 -4.56
N TRP A 104 -8.33 -1.01 -4.52
CA TRP A 104 -8.19 -1.92 -5.65
C TRP A 104 -9.41 -2.86 -5.68
N LYS A 105 -10.18 -2.83 -6.77
CA LYS A 105 -11.36 -3.69 -6.97
C LYS A 105 -11.10 -5.19 -6.74
N ASP A 106 -9.91 -5.68 -7.10
CA ASP A 106 -9.45 -7.06 -6.88
C ASP A 106 -8.21 -7.06 -5.97
N SER A 107 -8.28 -6.37 -4.84
CA SER A 107 -7.18 -6.28 -3.88
C SER A 107 -6.81 -7.68 -3.36
N ARG A 108 -5.75 -8.27 -3.94
CA ARG A 108 -5.16 -9.54 -3.50
C ARG A 108 -4.10 -9.36 -2.43
N SER A 109 -4.08 -8.21 -1.76
CA SER A 109 -3.18 -7.90 -0.66
C SER A 109 -3.93 -7.12 0.40
N ALA A 110 -3.58 -7.32 1.66
CA ALA A 110 -4.15 -6.59 2.77
C ALA A 110 -3.08 -6.29 3.82
N THR A 111 -3.04 -5.06 4.32
CA THR A 111 -2.15 -4.69 5.42
C THR A 111 -2.97 -4.49 6.69
N LYS A 112 -2.71 -5.31 7.71
CA LYS A 112 -3.17 -5.06 9.07
C LYS A 112 -2.23 -4.03 9.71
N VAL A 113 -2.73 -2.83 9.99
CA VAL A 113 -2.00 -1.84 10.77
C VAL A 113 -2.28 -2.11 12.25
N GLN A 114 -1.23 -2.44 12.98
CA GLN A 114 -1.28 -2.72 14.41
C GLN A 114 -0.54 -1.61 15.17
N GLN A 115 -1.24 -0.97 16.10
CA GLN A 115 -0.70 0.11 16.92
C GLN A 115 -0.37 -0.44 18.31
N TYR A 116 0.82 -0.13 18.82
CA TYR A 116 1.24 -0.48 20.18
C TYR A 116 1.65 0.78 20.95
N ILE A 117 1.38 0.78 22.26
CA ILE A 117 1.91 1.77 23.20
C ILE A 117 3.26 1.27 23.74
N TYR A 118 4.18 2.21 24.00
CA TYR A 118 5.41 1.98 24.76
C TYR A 118 5.19 1.97 26.29
#